data_AF-A0A1H9ZSB3-F1
#
_entry.id   AF-A0A1H9ZSB3-F1
#
_cell.length_a   1.000
_cell.length_b   1.000
_cell.length_c   1.000
_cell.angle_alpha   90.00
_cell.angle_beta   90.00
_cell.angle_gamma   90.00
#
_symmetry.space_group_name_H-M   'P 1'
#
loop_
_entity.id
_entity.type
_entity.pdbx_description
1 polymer ?
#
loop_
_entity_poly.entity_id
_entity_poly.type
_entity_poly.pdbx_seq_one_letter_code
_entity_poly.pdbx_strand_id
1 'polypeptide(L)'
;MAVTADNYILNTGAPSSWSASQLMSEYPEVWPETIRALIIHSAEWTDKMKEQFLEGELKSNYLDLLRTCGYGVPNLERAKWSYENAVNLIIEDEIQPFEKGSSNYRSKEMNLYKIPWPKDVLLSLAEIEVKMKLTLSYFIEPGPGEIGWKDRYRYPSALLRFDLKRPDEDEQTFLSRINRKEKEKNDNYNNTTTT
;
A
#
# COMPACT_ATOMS: atom_id res chain seq x y z
N MET A 1 1.86 -9.98 -2.74
CA MET A 1 1.10 -8.71 -2.79
C MET A 1 1.34 -8.07 -4.15
N ALA A 2 0.33 -7.45 -4.73
CA ALA A 2 0.39 -6.62 -5.94
C ALA A 2 -0.33 -5.28 -5.66
N VAL A 3 -0.59 -4.43 -6.68
CA VAL A 3 -0.55 -2.98 -6.48
C VAL A 3 -1.80 -2.18 -7.02
N THR A 4 -3.03 -2.47 -6.48
CA THR A 4 -4.50 -2.11 -6.79
C THR A 4 -5.35 -0.79 -6.41
N ALA A 5 -5.25 -0.15 -5.20
CA ALA A 5 -5.99 1.05 -4.58
C ALA A 5 -5.74 2.61 -4.95
N ASP A 6 -5.62 3.59 -4.00
CA ASP A 6 -5.92 5.08 -4.14
C ASP A 6 -5.05 6.16 -3.36
N ASN A 7 -5.30 7.49 -3.51
CA ASN A 7 -4.56 8.67 -2.91
C ASN A 7 -5.21 9.40 -1.69
N TYR A 8 -4.45 9.71 -0.61
CA TYR A 8 -4.85 10.62 0.50
C TYR A 8 -3.67 11.42 1.12
N ILE A 9 -3.95 12.59 1.72
CA ILE A 9 -2.94 13.54 2.27
C ILE A 9 -2.92 13.51 3.81
N LEU A 10 -1.73 13.60 4.41
CA LEU A 10 -1.52 13.75 5.86
C LEU A 10 -1.93 15.15 6.36
N ASN A 11 -3.17 15.30 6.83
CA ASN A 11 -3.73 16.58 7.30
C ASN A 11 -3.44 16.91 8.79
N THR A 12 -2.33 16.43 9.35
CA THR A 12 -2.02 16.47 10.80
C THR A 12 -0.61 17.03 11.09
N GLY A 13 -0.33 18.25 10.61
CA GLY A 13 1.03 18.77 10.41
C GLY A 13 1.94 18.93 11.64
N ALA A 14 1.42 19.19 12.85
CA ALA A 14 2.27 19.45 14.02
C ALA A 14 2.80 18.17 14.72
N PRO A 15 1.98 17.15 15.09
CA PRO A 15 2.50 15.93 15.71
C PRO A 15 3.32 15.06 14.76
N SER A 16 3.02 15.12 13.46
CA SER A 16 3.72 14.36 12.41
C SER A 16 5.12 14.89 12.12
N SER A 17 5.32 16.22 12.08
CA SER A 17 6.64 16.82 11.81
C SER A 17 7.62 16.61 12.97
N TRP A 18 7.16 16.67 14.22
CA TRP A 18 7.99 16.29 15.38
C TRP A 18 8.31 14.80 15.38
N SER A 19 7.33 13.92 15.16
CA SER A 19 7.58 12.48 15.06
C SER A 19 8.57 12.12 13.93
N ALA A 20 8.48 12.81 12.79
CA ALA A 20 9.40 12.63 11.68
C ALA A 20 10.84 13.03 12.02
N SER A 21 11.04 14.19 12.67
CA SER A 21 12.40 14.63 13.04
C SER A 21 13.04 13.74 14.12
N GLN A 22 12.23 13.18 15.04
CA GLN A 22 12.72 12.16 15.98
C GLN A 22 13.18 10.90 15.25
N LEU A 23 12.36 10.33 14.36
CA LEU A 23 12.72 9.11 13.62
C LEU A 23 13.91 9.33 12.67
N MET A 24 13.97 10.47 11.96
CA MET A 24 15.11 10.80 11.09
C MET A 24 16.41 11.06 11.85
N SER A 25 16.34 11.50 13.11
CA SER A 25 17.52 11.70 13.96
C SER A 25 18.04 10.39 14.58
N GLU A 26 17.23 9.33 14.58
CA GLU A 26 17.53 8.04 15.18
C GLU A 26 17.89 6.97 14.12
N TYR A 27 17.25 7.05 12.95
CA TYR A 27 17.46 6.16 11.81
C TYR A 27 17.82 6.98 10.55
N PRO A 28 19.03 7.57 10.48
CA PRO A 28 19.43 8.47 9.39
C PRO A 28 19.61 7.79 8.02
N GLU A 29 19.80 6.47 8.00
CA GLU A 29 19.95 5.66 6.78
C GLU A 29 18.61 5.26 6.13
N VAL A 30 17.47 5.51 6.80
CA VAL A 30 16.13 5.05 6.39
C VAL A 30 15.48 6.04 5.44
N TRP A 31 14.80 5.55 4.39
CA TRP A 31 14.25 6.41 3.35
C TRP A 31 13.12 7.29 3.90
N PRO A 32 12.97 8.55 3.47
CA PRO A 32 11.88 9.43 3.94
C PRO A 32 10.48 8.87 3.66
N GLU A 33 10.33 8.03 2.64
CA GLU A 33 9.17 7.19 2.39
C GLU A 33 8.88 6.24 3.54
N THR A 34 9.88 5.49 4.01
CA THR A 34 9.77 4.56 5.14
C THR A 34 9.48 5.30 6.43
N ILE A 35 10.10 6.47 6.67
CA ILE A 35 9.75 7.35 7.80
C ILE A 35 8.26 7.76 7.72
N ARG A 36 7.75 8.15 6.54
CA ARG A 36 6.32 8.45 6.36
C ARG A 36 5.46 7.20 6.55
N ALA A 37 5.90 6.05 6.06
CA ALA A 37 5.20 4.77 6.20
C ALA A 37 5.07 4.40 7.68
N LEU A 38 6.14 4.48 8.47
CA LEU A 38 6.15 4.22 9.91
C LEU A 38 5.20 5.14 10.68
N ILE A 39 5.15 6.44 10.34
CA ILE A 39 4.22 7.42 10.96
C ILE A 39 2.77 7.07 10.63
N ILE A 40 2.45 6.70 9.39
CA ILE A 40 1.10 6.25 8.99
C ILE A 40 0.77 4.87 9.61
N HIS A 41 1.77 4.01 9.75
CA HIS A 41 1.62 2.65 10.28
C HIS A 41 1.41 2.66 11.80
N SER A 42 2.01 3.61 12.53
CA SER A 42 1.74 3.81 13.96
C SER A 42 0.45 4.58 14.23
N ALA A 43 -0.08 5.32 13.24
CA ALA A 43 -1.28 6.13 13.41
C ALA A 43 -2.58 5.30 13.51
N GLU A 44 -3.44 5.71 14.44
CA GLU A 44 -4.77 5.12 14.64
C GLU A 44 -5.83 6.22 14.85
N TRP A 45 -7.05 5.98 14.38
CA TRP A 45 -8.20 6.82 14.70
C TRP A 45 -8.66 6.55 16.13
N THR A 46 -8.83 7.62 16.92
CA THR A 46 -9.44 7.51 18.26
C THR A 46 -10.92 7.16 18.13
N ASP A 47 -11.51 6.57 19.15
CA ASP A 47 -12.91 6.12 19.07
C ASP A 47 -13.88 7.28 18.83
N LYS A 48 -13.59 8.47 19.40
CA LYS A 48 -14.31 9.71 19.10
C LYS A 48 -14.29 10.12 17.62
N MET A 49 -13.19 9.85 16.90
CA MET A 49 -13.13 10.10 15.45
C MET A 49 -14.03 9.11 14.68
N LYS A 50 -14.12 7.86 15.14
CA LYS A 50 -15.00 6.84 14.56
C LYS A 50 -16.47 7.18 14.85
N GLU A 51 -16.82 7.42 16.11
CA GLU A 51 -18.16 7.81 16.56
C GLU A 51 -18.72 9.03 15.81
N GLN A 52 -17.87 9.99 15.45
CA GLN A 52 -18.28 11.23 14.80
C GLN A 52 -18.34 11.14 13.25
N PHE A 53 -17.54 10.27 12.62
CA PHE A 53 -17.35 10.29 11.15
C PHE A 53 -17.39 8.92 10.44
N LEU A 54 -17.55 7.81 11.16
CA LEU A 54 -17.65 6.47 10.57
C LEU A 54 -19.11 5.99 10.56
N GLU A 55 -19.84 6.32 9.50
CA GLU A 55 -21.26 5.97 9.31
C GLU A 55 -21.53 4.47 9.04
N GLY A 56 -20.58 3.58 9.37
CA GLY A 56 -20.64 2.13 9.14
C GLY A 56 -19.35 1.55 8.55
N GLU A 57 -19.31 0.24 8.36
CA GLU A 57 -18.06 -0.51 8.07
C GLU A 57 -17.70 -0.64 6.57
N LEU A 58 -18.46 0.01 5.68
CA LEU A 58 -18.18 -0.04 4.24
C LEU A 58 -16.88 0.70 3.90
N LYS A 59 -16.16 0.24 2.86
CA LYS A 59 -14.90 0.86 2.40
C LYS A 59 -15.09 2.36 2.09
N SER A 60 -16.25 2.78 1.57
CA SER A 60 -16.61 4.19 1.38
C SER A 60 -16.45 5.02 2.65
N ASN A 61 -17.04 4.54 3.74
CA ASN A 61 -17.14 5.27 5.01
C ASN A 61 -15.75 5.44 5.64
N TYR A 62 -14.88 4.43 5.51
CA TYR A 62 -13.47 4.53 5.88
C TYR A 62 -12.67 5.51 5.00
N LEU A 63 -13.03 5.69 3.72
CA LEU A 63 -12.39 6.70 2.85
C LEU A 63 -12.84 8.12 3.23
N ASP A 64 -14.08 8.31 3.66
CA ASP A 64 -14.60 9.61 4.11
C ASP A 64 -14.11 10.00 5.53
N LEU A 65 -13.95 9.01 6.43
CA LEU A 65 -13.18 9.17 7.67
C LEU A 65 -11.72 9.57 7.38
N LEU A 66 -11.07 8.95 6.39
CA LEU A 66 -9.70 9.27 5.96
C LEU A 66 -9.59 10.66 5.31
N ARG A 67 -10.62 11.14 4.60
CA ARG A 67 -10.69 12.53 4.11
C ARG A 67 -10.79 13.55 5.24
N THR A 68 -11.51 13.21 6.30
CA THR A 68 -11.87 14.15 7.37
C THR A 68 -10.83 14.20 8.49
N CYS A 69 -10.36 13.03 8.96
CA CYS A 69 -9.42 12.89 10.07
C CYS A 69 -7.99 12.54 9.64
N GLY A 70 -7.73 12.41 8.33
CA GLY A 70 -6.47 11.85 7.84
C GLY A 70 -6.27 10.41 8.33
N TYR A 71 -5.02 9.99 8.50
CA TYR A 71 -4.65 8.66 9.01
C TYR A 71 -4.83 8.50 10.54
N GLY A 72 -5.41 9.49 11.23
CA GLY A 72 -5.54 9.51 12.69
C GLY A 72 -4.34 10.12 13.41
N VAL A 73 -4.14 9.72 14.67
CA VAL A 73 -3.10 10.26 15.56
C VAL A 73 -1.87 9.33 15.53
N PRO A 74 -0.68 9.79 15.10
CA PRO A 74 0.54 8.98 15.10
C PRO A 74 1.08 8.74 16.52
N ASN A 75 1.68 7.58 16.74
CA ASN A 75 2.37 7.23 17.98
C ASN A 75 3.86 6.98 17.69
N LEU A 76 4.76 7.72 18.35
CA LEU A 76 6.21 7.63 18.08
C LEU A 76 6.80 6.31 18.60
N GLU A 77 6.46 5.89 19.82
CA GLU A 77 6.98 4.64 20.41
C GLU A 77 6.60 3.43 19.57
N ARG A 78 5.35 3.38 19.10
CA ARG A 78 4.87 2.34 18.19
C ARG A 78 5.50 2.44 16.81
N ALA A 79 5.91 3.62 16.33
CA ALA A 79 6.66 3.76 15.08
C ALA A 79 8.07 3.14 15.21
N LYS A 80 8.81 3.45 16.30
CA LYS A 80 10.11 2.83 16.60
C LYS A 80 9.99 1.31 16.73
N TRP A 81 9.06 0.83 17.55
CA TRP A 81 8.81 -0.60 17.73
C TRP A 81 8.40 -1.31 16.43
N SER A 82 7.68 -0.61 15.53
CA SER A 82 7.32 -1.12 14.19
C SER A 82 8.51 -1.24 13.23
N TYR A 83 9.63 -0.58 13.50
CA TYR A 83 10.87 -0.69 12.74
C TYR A 83 11.83 -1.71 13.35
N GLU A 84 12.01 -1.70 14.67
CA GLU A 84 13.01 -2.51 15.37
C GLU A 84 12.57 -3.94 15.72
N ASN A 85 11.29 -4.11 16.12
CA ASN A 85 10.87 -5.24 16.97
C ASN A 85 9.59 -5.96 16.50
N ALA A 86 8.78 -5.33 15.64
CA ALA A 86 7.56 -5.92 15.11
C ALA A 86 7.84 -6.97 14.02
N VAL A 87 6.90 -7.91 13.82
CA VAL A 87 6.92 -8.89 12.71
C VAL A 87 6.46 -8.20 11.41
N ASN A 88 7.17 -7.14 11.02
CA ASN A 88 6.87 -6.28 9.89
C ASN A 88 7.82 -6.57 8.72
N LEU A 89 7.26 -6.71 7.51
CA LEU A 89 8.05 -6.76 6.28
C LEU A 89 8.18 -5.34 5.73
N ILE A 90 9.27 -4.65 6.09
CA ILE A 90 9.67 -3.39 5.47
C ILE A 90 10.47 -3.72 4.21
N ILE A 91 10.13 -3.09 3.09
CA ILE A 91 10.84 -3.20 1.81
C ILE A 91 10.94 -1.78 1.22
N GLU A 92 12.18 -1.34 1.00
CA GLU A 92 12.54 -0.17 0.20
C GLU A 92 12.97 -0.71 -1.17
N ASP A 93 12.34 -0.23 -2.25
CA ASP A 93 12.53 -0.73 -3.61
C ASP A 93 12.10 0.32 -4.64
N GLU A 94 12.78 0.38 -5.78
CA GLU A 94 12.44 1.26 -6.89
C GLU A 94 11.65 0.51 -7.97
N ILE A 95 10.66 1.15 -8.56
CA ILE A 95 9.83 0.55 -9.62
C ILE A 95 9.53 1.57 -10.72
N GLN A 96 9.70 1.13 -11.97
CA GLN A 96 9.32 1.87 -13.17
C GLN A 96 8.00 1.29 -13.70
N PRO A 97 6.82 1.69 -13.18
CA PRO A 97 5.54 1.07 -13.52
C PRO A 97 5.15 1.20 -15.00
N PHE A 98 5.66 2.22 -15.71
CA PHE A 98 5.31 2.47 -17.10
C PHE A 98 6.53 2.65 -18.01
N GLU A 99 6.40 2.15 -19.23
CA GLU A 99 7.29 2.43 -20.35
C GLU A 99 6.54 3.21 -21.45
N LYS A 100 7.26 4.07 -22.19
CA LYS A 100 6.74 4.75 -23.38
C LYS A 100 6.94 3.86 -24.61
N GLY A 101 5.91 3.08 -24.96
CA GLY A 101 5.89 2.34 -26.22
C GLY A 101 5.69 3.25 -27.42
N SER A 102 5.92 2.73 -28.64
CA SER A 102 6.00 3.50 -29.90
C SER A 102 4.80 4.38 -30.23
N SER A 103 3.63 4.14 -29.63
CA SER A 103 2.41 4.94 -29.80
C SER A 103 1.57 5.10 -28.52
N ASN A 104 1.93 4.41 -27.43
CA ASN A 104 1.13 4.33 -26.21
C ASN A 104 2.03 4.00 -25.01
N TYR A 105 1.73 4.56 -23.85
CA TYR A 105 2.29 4.11 -22.57
C TYR A 105 1.78 2.72 -22.20
N ARG A 106 2.62 1.90 -21.58
CA ARG A 106 2.32 0.51 -21.20
C ARG A 106 2.81 0.22 -19.79
N SER A 107 2.11 -0.63 -19.06
CA SER A 107 2.61 -1.17 -17.79
C SER A 107 3.82 -2.08 -18.04
N LYS A 108 4.92 -1.79 -17.34
CA LYS A 108 6.23 -2.43 -17.49
C LYS A 108 6.47 -3.44 -16.36
N GLU A 109 6.54 -2.96 -15.12
CA GLU A 109 6.92 -3.74 -13.93
C GLU A 109 5.76 -4.00 -12.97
N MET A 110 5.90 -5.06 -12.17
CA MET A 110 4.95 -5.49 -11.13
C MET A 110 5.69 -6.33 -10.09
N ASN A 111 5.89 -5.79 -8.89
CA ASN A 111 6.65 -6.47 -7.85
C ASN A 111 5.74 -7.42 -7.06
N LEU A 112 6.17 -8.66 -6.83
CA LEU A 112 5.42 -9.72 -6.16
C LEU A 112 6.04 -10.07 -4.80
N TYR A 113 5.63 -9.35 -3.75
CA TYR A 113 6.15 -9.63 -2.41
C TYR A 113 5.47 -10.86 -1.78
N LYS A 114 6.29 -11.83 -1.34
CA LYS A 114 5.85 -12.99 -0.54
C LYS A 114 6.08 -12.69 0.94
N ILE A 115 5.00 -12.56 1.69
CA ILE A 115 5.06 -12.23 3.13
C ILE A 115 5.49 -13.49 3.92
N PRO A 116 6.49 -13.39 4.83
CA PRO A 116 6.89 -14.49 5.69
C PRO A 116 5.86 -14.70 6.82
N TRP A 117 4.75 -15.37 6.49
CA TRP A 117 3.67 -15.63 7.46
C TRP A 117 4.17 -16.49 8.64
N PRO A 118 4.01 -16.03 9.90
CA PRO A 118 4.38 -16.80 11.08
C PRO A 118 3.31 -17.88 11.36
N LYS A 119 3.33 -18.95 10.55
CA LYS A 119 2.28 -19.98 10.51
C LYS A 119 1.95 -20.55 11.89
N ASP A 120 2.96 -20.87 12.68
CA ASP A 120 2.77 -21.53 13.98
C ASP A 120 2.09 -20.59 14.99
N VAL A 121 2.39 -19.29 14.93
CA VAL A 121 1.72 -18.25 15.72
C VAL A 121 0.26 -18.10 15.27
N LEU A 122 0.02 -18.00 13.96
CA LEU A 122 -1.34 -17.87 13.41
C LEU A 122 -2.21 -19.10 13.71
N LEU A 123 -1.63 -20.31 13.67
CA LEU A 123 -2.32 -21.55 14.06
C LEU A 123 -2.59 -21.60 15.58
N SER A 124 -1.68 -21.09 16.41
CA SER A 124 -1.89 -21.02 17.86
C SER A 124 -3.01 -20.06 18.31
N LEU A 125 -3.38 -19.10 17.45
CA LEU A 125 -4.46 -18.15 17.70
C LEU A 125 -5.86 -18.69 17.37
N ALA A 126 -5.95 -19.84 16.68
CA ALA A 126 -7.20 -20.56 16.39
C ALA A 126 -8.33 -19.67 15.80
N GLU A 127 -9.37 -19.36 16.60
CA GLU A 127 -10.55 -18.59 16.20
C GLU A 127 -10.43 -17.07 16.48
N ILE A 128 -9.28 -16.59 16.98
CA ILE A 128 -9.07 -15.16 17.27
C ILE A 128 -8.96 -14.37 15.95
N GLU A 129 -9.82 -13.37 15.77
CA GLU A 129 -9.76 -12.47 14.61
C GLU A 129 -8.45 -11.66 14.59
N VAL A 130 -7.64 -11.87 13.55
CA VAL A 130 -6.35 -11.17 13.35
C VAL A 130 -6.46 -10.06 12.30
N LYS A 131 -5.96 -8.87 12.64
CA LYS A 131 -5.99 -7.70 11.75
C LYS A 131 -4.61 -7.41 11.16
N MET A 132 -4.43 -7.71 9.88
CA MET A 132 -3.25 -7.25 9.14
C MET A 132 -3.37 -5.76 8.80
N LYS A 133 -2.36 -4.95 9.18
CA LYS A 133 -2.18 -3.57 8.68
C LYS A 133 -1.08 -3.59 7.62
N LEU A 134 -1.37 -3.04 6.44
CA LEU A 134 -0.39 -2.79 5.39
C LEU A 134 -0.26 -1.29 5.15
N THR A 135 0.93 -0.82 4.80
CA THR A 135 1.20 0.58 4.56
C THR A 135 2.31 0.69 3.52
N LEU A 136 2.08 1.47 2.48
CA LEU A 136 3.09 1.86 1.51
C LEU A 136 3.20 3.37 1.56
N SER A 137 4.44 3.85 1.54
CA SER A 137 4.74 5.17 1.01
C SER A 137 5.63 5.03 -0.22
N TYR A 138 5.53 6.02 -1.10
CA TYR A 138 6.31 6.13 -2.31
C TYR A 138 6.42 7.61 -2.65
N PHE A 139 7.58 8.06 -3.11
CA PHE A 139 7.64 9.25 -3.95
C PHE A 139 7.45 8.87 -5.42
N ILE A 140 7.22 9.89 -6.24
CA ILE A 140 7.08 9.76 -7.68
C ILE A 140 7.88 10.92 -8.27
N GLU A 141 8.76 10.63 -9.23
CA GLU A 141 9.43 11.69 -9.97
C GLU A 141 8.39 12.48 -10.79
N PRO A 142 8.30 13.81 -10.65
CA PRO A 142 7.36 14.62 -11.42
C PRO A 142 7.77 14.60 -12.90
N GLY A 143 7.05 13.81 -13.70
CA GLY A 143 7.35 13.62 -15.13
C GLY A 143 7.56 14.95 -15.87
N PRO A 144 8.75 15.20 -16.46
CA PRO A 144 9.13 16.51 -16.99
C PRO A 144 8.47 16.82 -18.34
N GLY A 145 7.17 17.10 -18.30
CA GLY A 145 6.43 17.82 -19.33
C GLY A 145 6.03 17.03 -20.59
N GLU A 146 4.90 16.32 -20.53
CA GLU A 146 4.02 16.17 -21.70
C GLU A 146 2.60 16.65 -21.38
N ILE A 147 2.04 17.44 -22.31
CA ILE A 147 0.78 18.18 -22.14
C ILE A 147 -0.38 17.31 -22.64
N GLY A 148 -1.41 17.05 -21.81
CA GLY A 148 -2.55 16.26 -22.31
C GLY A 148 -3.77 16.01 -21.41
N TRP A 149 -3.81 16.45 -20.14
CA TRP A 149 -4.92 16.12 -19.23
C TRP A 149 -5.77 17.34 -18.90
N LYS A 150 -7.11 17.18 -18.94
CA LYS A 150 -8.09 18.27 -18.76
C LYS A 150 -8.15 18.85 -17.34
N ASP A 151 -7.56 18.19 -16.36
CA ASP A 151 -7.66 18.52 -14.92
C ASP A 151 -6.29 18.94 -14.37
N ARG A 152 -5.85 20.15 -14.74
CA ARG A 152 -4.46 20.67 -14.58
C ARG A 152 -3.92 20.73 -13.14
N TYR A 153 -4.72 20.43 -12.13
CA TYR A 153 -4.33 20.47 -10.72
C TYR A 153 -4.35 19.10 -10.03
N ARG A 154 -4.85 18.04 -10.69
CA ARG A 154 -4.61 16.67 -10.23
C ARG A 154 -3.20 16.27 -10.64
N TYR A 155 -2.30 16.22 -9.66
CA TYR A 155 -1.09 15.40 -9.77
C TYR A 155 -1.54 13.94 -9.94
N PRO A 156 -1.35 13.32 -11.12
CA PRO A 156 -1.62 11.90 -11.26
C PRO A 156 -0.50 11.21 -10.50
N SER A 157 -0.83 10.62 -9.35
CA SER A 157 0.08 9.64 -8.79
C SER A 157 0.29 8.52 -9.83
N ALA A 158 1.36 7.74 -9.70
CA ALA A 158 1.68 6.67 -10.65
C ALA A 158 0.59 5.59 -10.78
N LEU A 159 -0.52 5.70 -10.03
CA LEU A 159 -1.53 4.67 -9.86
C LEU A 159 -0.84 3.33 -9.49
N LEU A 160 0.13 3.45 -8.57
CA LEU A 160 0.70 2.42 -7.67
C LEU A 160 -0.04 2.42 -6.32
N ARG A 161 -0.30 1.23 -5.73
CA ARG A 161 -1.50 0.94 -4.93
C ARG A 161 -1.45 -0.48 -4.23
N PHE A 162 -2.60 -1.12 -3.83
CA PHE A 162 -2.69 -2.51 -3.20
C PHE A 162 -3.73 -3.55 -3.70
N ASP A 163 -3.33 -4.82 -3.89
CA ASP A 163 -4.13 -6.08 -4.05
C ASP A 163 -3.40 -7.31 -3.39
N LEU A 164 -4.15 -8.32 -2.93
CA LEU A 164 -3.71 -9.45 -2.11
C LEU A 164 -4.25 -10.79 -2.62
N LYS A 165 -3.47 -11.87 -2.39
CA LYS A 165 -3.88 -13.25 -2.67
C LYS A 165 -4.96 -13.66 -1.67
N ARG A 166 -6.05 -14.28 -2.15
CA ARG A 166 -7.12 -14.79 -1.27
C ARG A 166 -6.72 -16.13 -0.61
N PRO A 167 -7.35 -16.54 0.51
CA PRO A 167 -7.04 -17.81 1.18
C PRO A 167 -7.32 -19.05 0.31
N ASP A 168 -8.34 -18.97 -0.55
CA ASP A 168 -8.84 -20.00 -1.46
C ASP A 168 -8.18 -20.00 -2.85
N GLU A 169 -7.32 -19.02 -3.11
CA GLU A 169 -6.68 -18.79 -4.42
C GLU A 169 -5.34 -19.55 -4.52
N ASP A 170 -4.84 -19.79 -5.73
CA ASP A 170 -3.45 -20.22 -5.96
C ASP A 170 -2.56 -19.07 -6.49
N GLU A 171 -1.24 -19.16 -6.36
CA GLU A 171 -0.31 -18.17 -6.91
C GLU A 171 -0.48 -17.99 -8.42
N GLN A 172 -0.73 -19.07 -9.19
CA GLN A 172 -0.95 -18.97 -10.63
C GLN A 172 -2.28 -18.27 -10.97
N THR A 173 -3.35 -18.58 -10.22
CA THR A 173 -4.66 -17.92 -10.35
C THR A 173 -4.59 -16.43 -10.00
N PHE A 174 -3.88 -16.09 -8.93
CA PHE A 174 -3.62 -14.71 -8.50
C PHE A 174 -2.90 -13.89 -9.58
N LEU A 175 -1.88 -14.48 -10.21
CA LEU A 175 -1.13 -13.83 -11.28
C LEU A 175 -2.00 -13.58 -12.53
N SER A 176 -2.85 -14.53 -12.94
CA SER A 176 -3.81 -14.28 -14.03
C SER A 176 -4.91 -13.27 -13.68
N ARG A 177 -5.32 -13.18 -12.40
CA ARG A 177 -6.32 -12.19 -11.97
C ARG A 177 -5.81 -10.75 -12.10
N ILE A 178 -4.52 -10.53 -11.87
CA ILE A 178 -3.90 -9.19 -11.90
C ILE A 178 -3.30 -8.86 -13.27
N ASN A 179 -2.54 -9.77 -13.86
CA ASN A 179 -1.82 -9.53 -15.10
C ASN A 179 -2.55 -10.17 -16.30
N ARG A 180 -3.14 -9.33 -17.15
CA ARG A 180 -3.84 -9.77 -18.36
C ARG A 180 -2.96 -10.62 -19.29
N LYS A 181 -1.65 -10.38 -19.35
CA LYS A 181 -0.71 -11.20 -20.15
C LYS A 181 -0.60 -12.63 -19.59
N GLU A 182 -0.64 -12.81 -18.27
CA GLU A 182 -0.61 -14.16 -17.65
C GLU A 182 -1.97 -14.85 -17.74
N LYS A 183 -3.07 -14.10 -17.80
CA LYS A 183 -4.37 -14.68 -18.18
C LYS A 183 -4.33 -15.20 -19.63
N GLU A 184 -3.92 -14.35 -20.57
CA GLU A 184 -3.78 -14.68 -22.00
C GLU A 184 -2.86 -15.91 -22.21
N LYS A 185 -1.83 -16.14 -21.38
CA LYS A 185 -1.03 -17.38 -21.40
C LYS A 185 -1.78 -18.61 -20.86
N ASN A 186 -2.39 -18.52 -19.67
CA ASN A 186 -3.06 -19.67 -19.05
C ASN A 186 -4.28 -20.13 -19.87
N ASP A 187 -5.04 -19.20 -20.44
CA ASP A 187 -6.14 -19.51 -21.34
C ASP A 187 -5.64 -20.31 -22.57
N ASN A 188 -4.48 -19.94 -23.14
CA ASN A 188 -3.85 -20.70 -24.24
C ASN A 188 -3.31 -22.07 -23.82
N TYR A 189 -2.68 -22.19 -22.64
CA TYR A 189 -2.13 -23.47 -22.15
C TYR A 189 -3.23 -24.51 -21.90
N ASN A 190 -4.36 -24.09 -21.34
CA ASN A 190 -5.53 -24.93 -21.14
C ASN A 190 -6.10 -25.44 -22.48
N ASN A 191 -6.18 -24.56 -23.49
CA ASN A 191 -6.60 -24.96 -24.84
C ASN A 191 -5.67 -26.02 -25.45
N THR A 192 -4.34 -25.86 -25.34
CA THR A 192 -3.37 -26.85 -25.86
C THR A 192 -3.35 -28.18 -25.09
N THR A 193 -3.94 -28.24 -23.89
CA THR A 193 -4.04 -29.48 -23.09
C THR A 193 -5.35 -30.23 -23.34
N THR A 194 -6.26 -29.66 -24.14
CA THR A 194 -7.62 -30.20 -24.41
C THR A 194 -7.74 -30.70 -25.86
N THR A 195 -6.66 -31.25 -26.44
CA THR A 195 -6.59 -31.79 -27.80
C THR A 195 -5.78 -33.09 -27.83
#